data_AF-A0A2Z3DFN9-F1
#
_entry.id   AF-A0A2Z3DFN9-F1
#
_cell.length_a   1.000
_cell.length_b   1.000
_cell.length_c   1.000
_cell.angle_alpha   90.00
_cell.angle_beta   90.00
_cell.angle_gamma   90.00
#
_symmetry.space_group_name_H-M   'P 1'
#
loop_
_entity.id
_entity.type
_entity.pdbx_description
1 polymer ?
#
loop_
_entity_poly.entity_id
_entity_poly.type
_entity_poly.pdbx_seq_one_letter_code
_entity_poly.pdbx_strand_id
1 'polypeptide(L)'
;MLRLVVGALLLVLAFAGGYAVAACKTATLTDDGTAMRVTTMKSRVIDIVEENGFSVDDRDDLYPAAGVQVHDADTIVLRRSRPLQISLDGHDAKQVWTTASTVDEALAQLAMTDTAPAAASRASRVPLSGMALPVVSAKTVQLNDGGLVRTVHLPAPNVAGLLSAAGVPLLQSDHVVPAATAPIVEGMQIQVTRNRIKKVTERLPLPPNARRVEDPEMNMSREVVEDPGVPGTQDVTFAVAEVNGVETGRLPVANVVVTPAHEAVVRVGTKPGTEVPPVIDGSIWDAIAGCEAGGNWAINTGNGYYGGVQFDQGTWEANGGLRYAPRADLATREEQIAVAEVTRLRQGWGAWPVCAARAGAR
;
A
#
# COMPACT_ATOMS: atom_id res chain seq x y z
N MET A 1 -36.39 -85.30 -3.78
CA MET A 1 -36.97 -84.33 -2.82
C MET A 1 -36.00 -83.21 -2.43
N LEU A 2 -34.77 -83.50 -2.00
CA LEU A 2 -33.81 -82.47 -1.51
C LEU A 2 -33.56 -81.31 -2.50
N ARG A 3 -33.40 -81.59 -3.81
CA ARG A 3 -33.15 -80.56 -4.84
C ARG A 3 -34.32 -79.59 -5.07
N LEU A 4 -35.57 -80.05 -4.92
CA LEU A 4 -36.76 -79.21 -5.03
C LEU A 4 -36.91 -78.29 -3.81
N VAL A 5 -36.59 -78.80 -2.62
CA VAL A 5 -36.59 -78.01 -1.37
C VAL A 5 -35.49 -76.95 -1.39
N VAL A 6 -34.29 -77.30 -1.86
CA VAL A 6 -33.18 -76.33 -2.03
C VAL A 6 -33.52 -75.26 -3.08
N GLY A 7 -34.14 -75.65 -4.20
CA GLY A 7 -34.59 -74.71 -5.23
C GLY A 7 -35.67 -73.74 -4.72
N ALA A 8 -36.66 -74.22 -3.98
CA ALA A 8 -37.70 -73.39 -3.38
C ALA A 8 -37.14 -72.43 -2.31
N LEU A 9 -36.20 -72.90 -1.47
CA LEU A 9 -35.53 -72.08 -0.46
C LEU A 9 -34.68 -70.97 -1.09
N LEU A 10 -33.93 -71.28 -2.14
CA LEU A 10 -33.16 -70.28 -2.89
C LEU A 10 -34.05 -69.25 -3.57
N LEU A 11 -35.24 -69.66 -4.05
CA LEU A 11 -36.24 -68.74 -4.61
C LEU A 11 -36.79 -67.79 -3.53
N VAL A 12 -37.12 -68.30 -2.35
CA VAL A 12 -37.57 -67.47 -1.21
C VAL A 12 -36.46 -66.52 -0.76
N LEU A 13 -35.20 -66.97 -0.67
CA LEU A 13 -34.06 -66.12 -0.33
C LEU A 13 -33.76 -65.08 -1.41
N ALA A 14 -33.93 -65.41 -2.69
CA ALA A 14 -33.78 -64.47 -3.79
C ALA A 14 -34.90 -63.42 -3.81
N PHE A 15 -36.16 -63.81 -3.55
CA PHE A 15 -37.27 -62.88 -3.40
C PHE A 15 -37.14 -62.01 -2.14
N ALA A 16 -36.74 -62.60 -1.01
CA ALA A 16 -36.51 -61.87 0.24
C ALA A 16 -35.31 -60.92 0.12
N GLY A 17 -34.23 -61.35 -0.51
CA GLY A 17 -33.06 -60.53 -0.80
C GLY A 17 -33.36 -59.41 -1.81
N GLY A 18 -34.10 -59.71 -2.88
CA GLY A 18 -34.56 -58.72 -3.85
C GLY A 18 -35.51 -57.68 -3.23
N TYR A 19 -36.42 -58.10 -2.37
CA TYR A 19 -37.31 -57.22 -1.61
C TYR A 19 -36.53 -56.36 -0.60
N ALA A 20 -35.57 -56.92 0.12
CA ALA A 20 -34.74 -56.18 1.08
C ALA A 20 -33.90 -55.10 0.39
N VAL A 21 -33.34 -55.39 -0.78
CA VAL A 21 -32.59 -54.40 -1.58
C VAL A 21 -33.54 -53.33 -2.13
N ALA A 22 -34.72 -53.70 -2.62
CA ALA A 22 -35.71 -52.75 -3.14
C ALA A 22 -36.36 -51.87 -2.06
N ALA A 23 -36.43 -52.35 -0.82
CA ALA A 23 -36.96 -51.60 0.33
C ALA A 23 -35.91 -50.70 0.99
N CYS A 24 -34.64 -50.87 0.66
CA CYS A 24 -33.55 -50.05 1.17
C CYS A 24 -33.52 -48.71 0.43
N LYS A 25 -33.48 -47.62 1.18
CA LYS A 25 -33.48 -46.27 0.63
C LYS A 25 -32.21 -45.55 1.03
N THR A 26 -31.74 -44.68 0.15
CA THR A 26 -30.62 -43.78 0.40
C THR A 26 -31.13 -42.35 0.42
N ALA A 27 -31.05 -41.70 1.58
CA ALA A 27 -31.43 -40.30 1.75
C ALA A 27 -30.23 -39.46 2.19
N THR A 28 -30.33 -38.14 2.02
CA THR A 28 -29.36 -37.20 2.58
C THR A 28 -29.94 -36.59 3.85
N LEU A 29 -29.35 -36.86 5.00
CA LEU A 29 -29.70 -36.20 6.25
C LEU A 29 -28.72 -35.04 6.48
N THR A 30 -29.25 -33.85 6.74
CA THR A 30 -28.45 -32.67 7.08
C THR A 30 -28.72 -32.26 8.51
N ASP A 31 -27.67 -32.17 9.32
CA ASP A 31 -27.72 -31.68 10.70
C ASP A 31 -26.96 -30.34 10.77
N ASP A 32 -27.71 -29.24 10.96
CA ASP A 32 -27.15 -27.87 11.02
C ASP A 32 -26.16 -27.54 9.88
N GLY A 33 -26.50 -27.99 8.67
CA GLY A 33 -25.71 -27.80 7.45
C GLY A 33 -24.64 -28.88 7.18
N THR A 34 -24.46 -29.85 8.07
CA THR A 34 -23.57 -30.99 7.85
C THR A 34 -24.34 -32.13 7.18
N ALA A 35 -24.05 -32.39 5.90
CA ALA A 35 -24.71 -33.45 5.14
C ALA A 35 -24.06 -34.81 5.40
N MET A 36 -24.88 -35.82 5.68
CA MET A 36 -24.50 -37.22 5.73
C MET A 36 -25.45 -38.04 4.88
N ARG A 37 -24.91 -39.05 4.19
CA ARG A 37 -25.72 -39.99 3.43
C ARG A 37 -26.14 -41.12 4.36
N VAL A 38 -27.45 -41.33 4.47
CA VAL A 38 -28.04 -42.35 5.34
C VAL A 38 -28.69 -43.42 4.50
N THR A 39 -28.47 -44.67 4.87
CA THR A 39 -29.09 -45.84 4.24
C THR A 39 -30.03 -46.45 5.26
N THR A 40 -31.32 -46.56 4.92
CA THR A 40 -32.36 -46.92 5.88
C THR A 40 -33.48 -47.73 5.22
N MET A 41 -34.10 -48.61 6.01
CA MET A 41 -35.36 -49.29 5.63
C MET A 41 -36.59 -48.62 6.24
N LYS A 42 -36.39 -47.56 7.04
CA LYS A 42 -37.48 -46.80 7.63
C LYS A 42 -38.24 -46.03 6.54
N SER A 43 -39.49 -45.72 6.85
CA SER A 43 -40.37 -45.07 5.88
C SER A 43 -40.73 -43.64 6.25
N ARG A 44 -40.56 -43.20 7.50
CA ARG A 44 -40.90 -41.84 7.95
C ARG A 44 -39.66 -41.06 8.33
N VAL A 45 -39.72 -39.74 8.17
CA VAL A 45 -38.61 -38.84 8.51
C VAL A 45 -38.12 -39.04 9.95
N ILE A 46 -39.03 -39.05 10.94
CA ILE A 46 -38.64 -39.14 12.36
C ILE A 46 -37.89 -40.43 12.70
N ASP A 47 -38.33 -41.56 12.14
CA ASP A 47 -37.71 -42.85 12.39
C ASP A 47 -36.28 -42.92 11.82
N ILE A 48 -36.02 -42.22 10.71
CA ILE A 48 -34.70 -42.13 10.06
C ILE A 48 -33.77 -41.23 10.89
N VAL A 49 -34.28 -40.11 11.39
CA VAL A 49 -33.51 -39.18 12.22
C VAL A 49 -33.07 -39.84 13.53
N GLU A 50 -33.99 -40.52 14.22
CA GLU A 50 -33.71 -41.25 15.46
C GLU A 50 -32.77 -42.45 15.24
N GLU A 51 -32.92 -43.20 14.14
CA GLU A 51 -32.04 -44.30 13.78
C GLU A 51 -30.58 -43.85 13.60
N ASN A 52 -30.38 -42.59 13.17
CA ASN A 52 -29.06 -41.98 13.01
C ASN A 52 -28.56 -41.25 14.28
N GLY A 53 -29.24 -41.45 15.42
CA GLY A 53 -28.78 -40.98 16.73
C GLY A 53 -29.14 -39.53 17.05
N PHE A 54 -30.04 -38.91 16.28
CA PHE A 54 -30.50 -37.55 16.55
C PHE A 54 -31.87 -37.57 17.24
N SER A 55 -32.02 -36.78 18.31
CA SER A 55 -33.31 -36.48 18.92
C SER A 55 -33.86 -35.17 18.35
N VAL A 56 -35.18 -35.10 18.18
CA VAL A 56 -35.88 -33.90 17.72
C VAL A 56 -36.70 -33.35 18.89
N ASP A 57 -36.40 -32.13 19.33
CA ASP A 57 -37.18 -31.39 20.32
C ASP A 57 -38.36 -30.66 19.66
N ASP A 58 -39.37 -30.26 20.45
CA ASP A 58 -40.52 -29.47 20.00
C ASP A 58 -40.12 -28.12 19.37
N ARG A 59 -38.91 -27.62 19.69
CA ARG A 59 -38.38 -26.35 19.16
C ARG A 59 -37.44 -26.51 17.96
N ASP A 60 -37.16 -27.75 17.55
CA ASP A 60 -36.34 -28.04 16.37
C ASP A 60 -37.19 -27.91 15.10
N ASP A 61 -36.53 -27.57 13.99
CA ASP A 61 -37.16 -27.52 12.68
C ASP A 61 -36.72 -28.74 11.88
N LEU A 62 -37.70 -29.56 11.50
CA LEU A 62 -37.51 -30.80 10.76
C LEU A 62 -38.27 -30.74 9.44
N TYR A 63 -37.54 -30.81 8.34
CA TYR A 63 -38.08 -30.76 6.99
C TYR A 63 -37.58 -31.96 6.15
N PRO A 64 -38.46 -32.71 5.46
CA PRO A 64 -39.92 -32.68 5.56
C PRO A 64 -40.42 -33.02 6.97
N ALA A 65 -41.70 -32.75 7.27
CA ALA A 65 -42.25 -32.97 8.60
C ALA A 65 -42.13 -34.43 9.07
N ALA A 66 -42.02 -34.64 10.39
CA ALA A 66 -41.73 -35.92 11.05
C ALA A 66 -42.48 -37.16 10.49
N GLY A 67 -43.77 -37.00 10.15
CA GLY A 67 -44.62 -38.09 9.65
C GLY A 67 -44.57 -38.34 8.15
N VAL A 68 -43.88 -37.49 7.38
CA VAL A 68 -43.80 -37.60 5.91
C VAL A 68 -43.03 -38.86 5.52
N GLN A 69 -43.47 -39.52 4.44
CA GLN A 69 -42.75 -40.67 3.93
C GLN A 69 -41.52 -40.25 3.15
N VAL A 70 -40.43 -41.00 3.31
CA VAL A 70 -39.15 -40.76 2.64
C VAL A 70 -38.95 -41.77 1.53
N HIS A 71 -38.59 -41.25 0.35
CA HIS A 71 -38.23 -41.95 -0.87
C HIS A 71 -36.72 -41.89 -1.13
N ASP A 72 -36.28 -42.59 -2.18
CA ASP A 72 -34.88 -42.58 -2.58
C ASP A 72 -34.41 -41.20 -3.04
N ALA A 73 -33.20 -40.83 -2.63
CA ALA A 73 -32.55 -39.54 -2.88
C ALA A 73 -33.23 -38.32 -2.22
N ASP A 74 -34.19 -38.53 -1.32
CA ASP A 74 -34.79 -37.44 -0.56
C ASP A 74 -33.77 -36.76 0.37
N THR A 75 -34.02 -35.49 0.67
CA THR A 75 -33.21 -34.70 1.61
C THR A 75 -34.02 -34.40 2.86
N ILE A 76 -33.47 -34.78 4.01
CA ILE A 76 -33.99 -34.50 5.34
C ILE A 76 -33.09 -33.42 5.96
N VAL A 77 -33.70 -32.37 6.49
CA VAL A 77 -33.03 -31.25 7.14
C VAL A 77 -33.50 -31.16 8.58
N LEU A 78 -32.57 -31.38 9.51
CA LEU A 78 -32.75 -31.14 10.93
C LEU A 78 -31.98 -29.86 11.30
N ARG A 79 -32.71 -28.85 11.79
CA ARG A 79 -32.12 -27.65 12.37
C ARG A 79 -32.48 -27.59 13.84
N ARG A 80 -31.46 -27.70 14.68
CA ARG A 80 -31.66 -27.78 16.12
C ARG A 80 -31.81 -26.40 16.74
N SER A 81 -32.69 -26.32 17.73
CA SER A 81 -32.97 -25.14 18.51
C SER A 81 -31.79 -24.80 19.41
N ARG A 82 -31.48 -23.51 19.49
CA ARG A 82 -30.38 -22.94 20.27
C ARG A 82 -30.91 -21.82 21.14
N PRO A 83 -30.65 -21.84 22.46
CA PRO A 83 -31.03 -20.74 23.32
C PRO A 83 -30.09 -19.56 23.13
N LEU A 84 -30.64 -18.37 22.88
CA LEU A 84 -29.90 -17.11 22.80
C LEU A 84 -30.32 -16.17 23.92
N GLN A 85 -29.34 -15.60 24.61
CA GLN A 85 -29.56 -14.52 25.58
C GLN A 85 -29.26 -13.18 24.90
N ILE A 86 -30.30 -12.46 24.50
CA ILE A 86 -30.15 -11.20 23.76
C ILE A 86 -30.37 -10.02 24.69
N SER A 87 -29.46 -9.06 24.65
CA SER A 87 -29.62 -7.76 25.31
C SER A 87 -29.48 -6.64 24.29
N LEU A 88 -30.40 -5.68 24.30
CA LEU A 88 -30.40 -4.55 23.37
C LEU A 88 -29.81 -3.32 24.06
N ASP A 89 -28.78 -2.73 23.46
CA ASP A 89 -28.07 -1.55 23.97
C ASP A 89 -27.60 -1.69 25.44
N GLY A 90 -27.28 -2.93 25.86
CA GLY A 90 -26.84 -3.25 27.21
C GLY A 90 -27.96 -3.40 28.25
N HIS A 91 -29.23 -3.34 27.83
CA HIS A 91 -30.40 -3.48 28.70
C HIS A 91 -31.20 -4.77 28.42
N ASP A 92 -31.95 -5.22 29.44
CA ASP A 92 -33.00 -6.24 29.38
C ASP A 92 -32.65 -7.54 28.63
N ALA A 93 -31.78 -8.36 29.22
CA ALA A 93 -31.47 -9.69 28.69
C ALA A 93 -32.74 -10.57 28.63
N LYS A 94 -33.09 -11.04 27.43
CA LYS A 94 -34.20 -11.96 27.20
C LYS A 94 -33.70 -13.24 26.55
N GLN A 95 -34.21 -14.36 27.04
CA GLN A 95 -33.97 -15.65 26.42
C GLN A 95 -34.93 -15.85 25.25
N VAL A 96 -34.36 -16.09 24.07
CA VAL A 96 -35.08 -16.47 22.85
C VAL A 96 -34.50 -17.76 22.30
N TRP A 97 -35.21 -18.39 21.37
CA TRP A 97 -34.79 -19.63 20.73
C TRP A 97 -34.70 -19.41 19.23
N THR A 98 -33.67 -19.97 18.61
CA THR A 98 -33.43 -19.89 17.16
C THR A 98 -32.94 -21.23 16.63
N THR A 99 -33.26 -21.55 15.39
CA THR A 99 -32.70 -22.72 14.68
C THR A 99 -31.53 -22.31 13.77
N ALA A 100 -31.15 -21.02 13.81
CA ALA A 100 -30.04 -20.49 13.04
C ALA A 100 -28.68 -21.05 13.50
N SER A 101 -27.80 -21.25 12.53
CA SER A 101 -26.45 -21.77 12.77
C SER A 101 -25.43 -20.66 12.99
N THR A 102 -25.74 -19.43 12.55
CA THR A 102 -24.88 -18.24 12.65
C THR A 102 -25.61 -17.06 13.29
N VAL A 103 -24.85 -16.09 13.81
CA VAL A 103 -25.39 -14.87 14.40
C VAL A 103 -26.22 -14.07 13.38
N ASP A 104 -25.78 -14.02 12.12
CA ASP A 104 -26.50 -13.32 11.06
C ASP A 104 -27.90 -13.91 10.80
N GLU A 105 -27.96 -15.23 10.63
CA GLU A 105 -29.21 -15.97 10.47
C GLU A 105 -30.12 -15.81 11.71
N ALA A 106 -29.54 -15.80 12.91
CA ALA A 106 -30.30 -15.64 14.15
C ALA A 106 -30.94 -14.25 14.25
N LEU A 107 -30.18 -13.19 13.94
CA LEU A 107 -30.70 -11.82 13.93
C LEU A 107 -31.77 -11.64 12.84
N ALA A 108 -31.62 -12.30 11.69
CA ALA A 108 -32.64 -12.30 10.64
C ALA A 108 -33.94 -13.01 11.10
N GLN A 109 -33.82 -14.20 11.73
CA GLN A 109 -34.98 -14.93 12.25
C GLN A 109 -35.75 -14.15 13.33
N LEU A 110 -35.04 -13.33 14.11
CA LEU A 110 -35.61 -12.50 15.17
C LEU A 110 -36.09 -11.12 14.69
N ALA A 111 -36.05 -10.85 13.38
CA ALA A 111 -36.36 -9.55 12.79
C ALA A 111 -35.54 -8.38 13.38
N MET A 112 -34.28 -8.65 13.77
CA MET A 112 -33.33 -7.67 14.34
C MET A 112 -32.26 -7.26 13.33
N THR A 113 -32.62 -7.15 12.05
CA THR A 113 -31.68 -6.86 10.95
C THR A 113 -30.95 -5.53 11.11
N ASP A 114 -31.62 -4.55 11.71
CA ASP A 114 -31.12 -3.17 11.92
C ASP A 114 -30.28 -3.03 13.21
N THR A 115 -29.87 -4.15 13.81
CA THR A 115 -28.98 -4.19 14.97
C THR A 115 -27.62 -4.77 14.60
N ALA A 116 -26.61 -4.53 15.43
CA ALA A 116 -25.29 -5.15 15.25
C ALA A 116 -24.89 -5.90 16.52
N PRO A 117 -24.27 -7.09 16.40
CA PRO A 117 -23.69 -7.76 17.55
C PRO A 117 -22.57 -6.91 18.15
N ALA A 118 -22.61 -6.69 19.47
CA ALA A 118 -21.65 -5.85 20.17
C ALA A 118 -20.34 -6.59 20.50
N ALA A 119 -20.41 -7.92 20.66
CA ALA A 119 -19.31 -8.77 21.12
C ALA A 119 -18.97 -9.94 20.18
N ALA A 120 -19.71 -10.09 19.08
CA ALA A 120 -19.55 -11.19 18.13
C ALA A 120 -19.56 -10.69 16.68
N SER A 121 -19.08 -11.51 15.75
CA SER A 121 -19.26 -11.26 14.32
C SER A 121 -20.59 -11.85 13.85
N ARG A 122 -21.20 -11.26 12.82
CA ARG A 122 -22.37 -11.85 12.13
C ARG A 122 -22.08 -13.26 11.60
N ALA A 123 -20.85 -13.52 11.19
CA ALA A 123 -20.41 -14.84 10.72
C ALA A 123 -20.14 -15.86 11.85
N SER A 124 -20.17 -15.44 13.12
CA SER A 124 -19.90 -16.35 14.25
C SER A 124 -20.97 -17.43 14.34
N ARG A 125 -20.56 -18.68 14.59
CA ARG A 125 -21.46 -19.81 14.81
C ARG A 125 -22.17 -19.65 16.16
N VAL A 126 -23.48 -19.90 16.20
CA VAL A 126 -24.24 -19.99 17.45
C VAL A 126 -24.10 -21.41 17.99
N PRO A 127 -23.58 -21.68 19.19
CA PRO A 127 -23.48 -23.03 19.75
C PRO A 127 -24.85 -23.62 20.14
N LEU A 128 -24.99 -24.95 20.12
CA LEU A 128 -26.20 -25.64 20.60
C LEU A 128 -26.44 -25.43 22.10
N SER A 129 -25.38 -25.28 22.89
CA SER A 129 -25.47 -24.93 24.32
C SER A 129 -25.99 -23.50 24.56
N GLY A 130 -26.11 -22.70 23.50
CA GLY A 130 -26.52 -21.31 23.54
C GLY A 130 -25.38 -20.31 23.59
N MET A 131 -25.75 -19.03 23.48
CA MET A 131 -24.82 -17.90 23.42
C MET A 131 -25.46 -16.62 23.97
N ALA A 132 -24.67 -15.81 24.68
CA ALA A 132 -25.02 -14.43 24.97
C ALA A 132 -24.69 -13.55 23.77
N LEU A 133 -25.69 -12.82 23.28
CA LEU A 133 -25.62 -12.00 22.09
C LEU A 133 -26.08 -10.58 22.43
N PRO A 134 -25.21 -9.75 23.04
CA PRO A 134 -25.49 -8.33 23.18
C PRO A 134 -25.52 -7.69 21.79
N VAL A 135 -26.56 -6.91 21.52
CA VAL A 135 -26.76 -6.20 20.26
C VAL A 135 -26.95 -4.72 20.52
N VAL A 136 -26.56 -3.89 19.55
CA VAL A 136 -26.73 -2.45 19.59
C VAL A 136 -27.66 -2.00 18.47
N SER A 137 -28.51 -1.03 18.77
CA SER A 137 -29.39 -0.42 17.79
C SER A 137 -28.62 0.50 16.84
N ALA A 138 -29.19 0.72 15.65
CA ALA A 138 -28.74 1.75 14.74
C ALA A 138 -28.99 3.13 15.34
N LYS A 139 -27.95 3.97 15.34
CA LYS A 139 -28.01 5.35 15.85
C LYS A 139 -27.67 6.32 14.74
N THR A 140 -28.28 7.50 14.76
CA THR A 140 -28.01 8.55 13.78
C THR A 140 -26.85 9.41 14.26
N VAL A 141 -25.79 9.52 13.45
CA VAL A 141 -24.60 10.32 13.77
C VAL A 141 -24.23 11.25 12.62
N GLN A 142 -23.54 12.33 12.94
CA GLN A 142 -22.91 13.22 11.97
C GLN A 142 -21.42 12.87 11.87
N LEU A 143 -20.98 12.47 10.69
CA LEU A 143 -19.61 12.08 10.40
C LEU A 143 -18.94 13.13 9.51
N ASN A 144 -17.95 13.83 10.05
CA ASN A 144 -17.02 14.66 9.30
C ASN A 144 -15.76 13.85 8.99
N ASP A 145 -15.64 13.35 7.76
CA ASP A 145 -14.52 12.54 7.30
C ASP A 145 -13.57 13.38 6.44
N GLY A 146 -12.49 13.90 7.05
CA GLY A 146 -11.51 14.74 6.37
C GLY A 146 -12.07 16.01 5.76
N GLY A 147 -13.16 16.57 6.32
CA GLY A 147 -13.87 17.75 5.80
C GLY A 147 -15.17 17.41 5.07
N LEU A 148 -15.41 16.14 4.71
CA LEU A 148 -16.65 15.69 4.09
C LEU A 148 -17.67 15.31 5.16
N VAL A 149 -18.67 16.18 5.37
CA VAL A 149 -19.73 15.95 6.36
C VAL A 149 -20.87 15.14 5.76
N ARG A 150 -21.28 14.07 6.46
CA ARG A 150 -22.44 13.23 6.10
C ARG A 150 -23.15 12.68 7.33
N THR A 151 -24.47 12.51 7.22
CA THR A 151 -25.26 11.79 8.22
C THR A 151 -25.18 10.29 7.97
N VAL A 152 -24.98 9.49 9.02
CA VAL A 152 -24.91 8.03 8.96
C VAL A 152 -25.90 7.45 9.97
N HIS A 153 -26.67 6.43 9.57
CA HIS A 153 -27.56 5.67 10.44
C HIS A 153 -27.21 4.19 10.35
N LEU A 154 -26.38 3.71 11.28
CA LEU A 154 -25.85 2.34 11.28
C LEU A 154 -25.73 1.82 12.71
N PRO A 155 -25.92 0.51 12.93
CA PRO A 155 -25.66 -0.12 14.22
C PRO A 155 -24.17 -0.43 14.36
N ALA A 156 -23.55 0.05 15.44
CA ALA A 156 -22.17 -0.26 15.78
C ALA A 156 -21.89 -0.06 17.27
N PRO A 157 -21.01 -0.90 17.87
CA PRO A 157 -20.74 -0.84 19.31
C PRO A 157 -19.89 0.38 19.70
N ASN A 158 -19.08 0.90 18.78
CA ASN A 158 -18.20 2.04 19.00
C ASN A 158 -17.89 2.77 17.68
N VAL A 159 -17.22 3.92 17.79
CA VAL A 159 -16.85 4.78 16.65
C VAL A 159 -16.08 4.01 15.56
N ALA A 160 -15.08 3.17 15.91
CA ALA A 160 -14.34 2.38 14.94
C ALA A 160 -15.22 1.36 14.20
N GLY A 161 -16.14 0.72 14.92
CA GLY A 161 -17.14 -0.18 14.36
C GLY A 161 -18.05 0.54 13.37
N LEU A 162 -18.48 1.77 13.69
CA LEU A 162 -19.33 2.57 12.80
C LEU A 162 -18.59 2.95 11.52
N LEU A 163 -17.34 3.40 11.64
CA LEU A 163 -16.52 3.74 10.47
C LEU A 163 -16.27 2.51 9.58
N SER A 164 -16.08 1.34 10.16
CA SER A 164 -15.94 0.08 9.42
C SER A 164 -17.25 -0.30 8.72
N ALA A 165 -18.40 -0.21 9.41
CA ALA A 165 -19.72 -0.47 8.85
C ALA A 165 -20.08 0.52 7.72
N ALA A 166 -19.61 1.76 7.81
CA ALA A 166 -19.76 2.79 6.78
C ALA A 166 -18.76 2.64 5.60
N GLY A 167 -17.95 1.57 5.56
CA GLY A 167 -16.98 1.29 4.50
C GLY A 167 -15.73 2.16 4.54
N VAL A 168 -15.48 2.87 5.63
CA VAL A 168 -14.36 3.82 5.78
C VAL A 168 -13.56 3.59 7.08
N PRO A 169 -13.06 2.37 7.32
CA PRO A 169 -12.37 2.04 8.57
C PRO A 169 -11.16 2.94 8.83
N LEU A 170 -10.76 3.07 10.10
CA LEU A 170 -9.51 3.71 10.47
C LEU A 170 -8.34 2.82 10.04
N LEU A 171 -7.41 3.39 9.28
CA LEU A 171 -6.23 2.69 8.77
C LEU A 171 -4.98 3.53 9.03
N GLN A 172 -3.81 2.89 9.07
CA GLN A 172 -2.52 3.57 9.19
C GLN A 172 -2.50 4.58 10.35
N SER A 173 -2.34 5.87 10.06
CA SER A 173 -2.25 6.95 11.05
C SER A 173 -3.52 7.79 11.14
N ASP A 174 -4.65 7.29 10.61
CA ASP A 174 -5.96 7.90 10.79
C ASP A 174 -6.27 8.06 12.29
N HIS A 175 -6.90 9.17 12.66
CA HIS A 175 -7.39 9.39 14.03
C HIS A 175 -8.80 9.95 14.02
N VAL A 176 -9.50 9.79 15.14
CA VAL A 176 -10.90 10.18 15.28
C VAL A 176 -11.18 10.79 16.66
N VAL A 177 -12.09 11.75 16.68
CA VAL A 177 -12.67 12.34 17.88
C VAL A 177 -14.20 12.21 17.78
N PRO A 178 -14.91 11.65 18.78
CA PRO A 178 -14.40 10.97 19.98
C PRO A 178 -13.52 9.75 19.69
N ALA A 179 -12.89 9.18 20.73
CA ALA A 179 -11.98 8.05 20.58
C ALA A 179 -12.61 6.86 19.84
N ALA A 180 -11.79 6.09 19.12
CA ALA A 180 -12.21 4.93 18.34
C ALA A 180 -13.05 3.90 19.13
N THR A 181 -12.80 3.77 20.44
CA THR A 181 -13.51 2.86 21.35
C THR A 181 -14.74 3.48 22.03
N ALA A 182 -15.01 4.77 21.80
CA ALA A 182 -16.13 5.46 22.43
C ALA A 182 -17.47 4.83 21.98
N PRO A 183 -18.41 4.59 22.92
CA PRO A 183 -19.74 4.10 22.58
C PRO A 183 -20.51 5.16 21.76
N ILE A 184 -21.42 4.68 20.93
CA ILE A 184 -22.21 5.55 20.04
C ILE A 184 -23.46 6.03 20.77
N VAL A 185 -23.72 7.33 20.69
CA VAL A 185 -24.94 7.98 21.19
C VAL A 185 -25.68 8.67 20.05
N GLU A 186 -26.98 8.88 20.21
CA GLU A 186 -27.82 9.53 19.19
C GLU A 186 -27.38 10.99 18.96
N GLY A 187 -27.31 11.40 17.70
CA GLY A 187 -26.87 12.75 17.30
C GLY A 187 -25.38 13.02 17.48
N MET A 188 -24.57 12.02 17.79
CA MET A 188 -23.12 12.17 18.03
C MET A 188 -22.40 12.76 16.81
N GLN A 189 -21.47 13.68 17.06
CA GLN A 189 -20.56 14.23 16.07
C GLN A 189 -19.26 13.43 16.08
N ILE A 190 -18.82 12.95 14.93
CA ILE A 190 -17.59 12.18 14.76
C ILE A 190 -16.72 12.92 13.75
N GLN A 191 -15.53 13.31 14.15
CA GLN A 191 -14.53 13.95 13.29
C GLN A 191 -13.37 12.99 13.05
N VAL A 192 -13.15 12.61 11.79
CA VAL A 192 -12.04 11.77 11.37
C VAL A 192 -11.04 12.61 10.58
N THR A 193 -9.77 12.45 10.92
CA THR A 193 -8.66 12.96 10.11
C THR A 193 -7.97 11.77 9.46
N ARG A 194 -7.90 11.79 8.13
CA ARG A 194 -7.22 10.74 7.36
C ARG A 194 -5.75 11.08 7.22
N ASN A 195 -4.87 10.18 7.61
CA ASN A 195 -3.43 10.36 7.46
C ASN A 195 -2.81 9.06 6.95
N ARG A 196 -2.47 9.07 5.66
CA ARG A 196 -2.18 7.86 4.91
C ARG A 196 -0.95 7.99 4.03
N ILE A 197 -0.31 6.86 3.80
CA ILE A 197 0.74 6.73 2.79
C ILE A 197 0.23 5.79 1.71
N LYS A 198 0.22 6.28 0.47
CA LYS A 198 -0.16 5.51 -0.72
C LYS A 198 1.04 5.30 -1.63
N LYS A 199 1.03 4.19 -2.36
CA LYS A 199 1.95 3.97 -3.47
C LYS A 199 1.31 4.51 -4.74
N VAL A 200 1.98 5.45 -5.38
CA VAL A 200 1.58 6.00 -6.68
C VAL A 200 2.69 5.72 -7.67
N THR A 201 2.36 5.15 -8.81
CA THR A 201 3.33 4.87 -9.88
C THR A 201 3.11 5.86 -11.01
N GLU A 202 4.15 6.60 -11.37
CA GLU A 202 4.13 7.58 -12.46
C GLU A 202 5.21 7.26 -13.49
N ARG A 203 4.87 7.45 -14.77
CA ARG A 203 5.83 7.29 -15.88
C ARG A 203 6.62 8.56 -16.08
N LEU A 204 7.93 8.49 -15.87
CA LEU A 204 8.85 9.62 -15.97
C LEU A 204 9.97 9.35 -16.99
N PRO A 205 10.62 10.40 -17.52
CA PRO A 205 11.82 10.25 -18.33
C PRO A 205 12.93 9.53 -17.57
N LEU A 206 13.64 8.63 -18.26
CA LEU A 206 14.88 8.04 -17.78
C LEU A 206 16.04 8.77 -18.48
N PRO A 207 16.82 9.62 -17.77
CA PRO A 207 17.96 10.28 -18.38
C PRO A 207 19.00 9.23 -18.83
N PRO A 208 19.67 9.46 -19.98
CA PRO A 208 20.68 8.54 -20.48
C PRO A 208 21.93 8.53 -19.60
N ASN A 209 22.59 7.39 -19.51
CA ASN A 209 23.92 7.31 -18.92
C ASN A 209 24.93 8.02 -19.82
N ALA A 210 25.89 8.72 -19.22
CA ALA A 210 26.96 9.40 -19.95
C ALA A 210 28.17 8.47 -20.13
N ARG A 211 28.42 8.02 -21.35
CA ARG A 211 29.66 7.35 -21.74
C ARG A 211 30.75 8.40 -21.96
N ARG A 212 31.81 8.33 -21.16
CA ARG A 212 32.96 9.23 -21.26
C ARG A 212 33.90 8.75 -22.37
N VAL A 213 34.29 9.66 -23.25
CA VAL A 213 35.32 9.44 -24.30
C VAL A 213 36.42 10.46 -24.10
N GLU A 214 37.67 10.01 -24.07
CA GLU A 214 38.82 10.88 -23.83
C GLU A 214 39.19 11.68 -25.08
N ASP A 215 39.49 12.96 -24.89
CA ASP A 215 40.00 13.86 -25.93
C ASP A 215 41.37 14.42 -25.47
N PRO A 216 42.50 13.88 -25.98
CA PRO A 216 43.84 14.31 -25.55
C PRO A 216 44.23 15.70 -26.07
N GLU A 217 43.43 16.32 -26.94
CA GLU A 217 43.67 17.68 -27.42
C GLU A 217 42.88 18.73 -26.61
N MET A 218 41.95 18.28 -25.77
CA MET A 218 41.11 19.13 -24.92
C MET A 218 41.64 19.16 -23.48
N ASN A 219 41.67 20.35 -22.87
CA ASN A 219 42.09 20.52 -21.47
C ASN A 219 41.20 19.70 -20.52
N MET A 220 41.80 19.15 -19.45
CA MET A 220 41.09 18.35 -18.44
C MET A 220 39.98 19.10 -17.68
N SER A 221 39.98 20.42 -17.74
CA SER A 221 38.93 21.29 -17.18
C SER A 221 37.64 21.31 -17.99
N ARG A 222 37.66 20.79 -19.23
CA ARG A 222 36.52 20.83 -20.14
C ARG A 222 35.87 19.46 -20.33
N GLU A 223 34.55 19.48 -20.28
CA GLU A 223 33.69 18.38 -20.71
C GLU A 223 32.70 18.92 -21.74
N VAL A 224 32.49 18.18 -22.82
CA VAL A 224 31.58 18.55 -23.91
C VAL A 224 30.63 17.39 -24.18
N VAL A 225 29.33 17.67 -24.16
CA VAL A 225 28.32 16.71 -24.63
C VAL A 225 28.41 16.65 -26.15
N GLU A 226 28.96 15.56 -26.68
CA GLU A 226 29.06 15.30 -28.12
C GLU A 226 27.75 14.75 -28.67
N ASP A 227 27.16 13.79 -27.95
CA ASP A 227 25.85 13.22 -28.25
C ASP A 227 24.99 13.27 -26.97
N PRO A 228 23.84 13.97 -26.96
CA PRO A 228 22.97 14.02 -25.79
C PRO A 228 22.28 12.68 -25.49
N GLY A 229 22.38 11.69 -26.37
CA GLY A 229 21.67 10.42 -26.27
C GLY A 229 20.16 10.58 -26.50
N VAL A 230 19.41 9.52 -26.18
CA VAL A 230 17.94 9.53 -26.26
C VAL A 230 17.36 9.12 -24.92
N PRO A 231 16.58 9.99 -24.24
CA PRO A 231 15.91 9.63 -22.99
C PRO A 231 15.01 8.41 -23.15
N GLY A 232 15.10 7.51 -22.17
CA GLY A 232 14.19 6.39 -22.03
C GLY A 232 12.95 6.76 -21.22
N THR A 233 12.22 5.74 -20.75
CA THR A 233 11.12 5.90 -19.80
C THR A 233 11.24 4.91 -18.66
N GLN A 234 10.85 5.34 -17.47
CA GLN A 234 10.81 4.51 -16.26
C GLN A 234 9.50 4.75 -15.52
N ASP A 235 8.96 3.70 -14.92
CA ASP A 235 7.84 3.81 -13.99
C ASP A 235 8.44 3.97 -12.58
N VAL A 236 8.27 5.15 -11.99
CA VAL A 236 8.76 5.49 -10.66
C VAL A 236 7.61 5.35 -9.66
N THR A 237 7.81 4.51 -8.66
CA THR A 237 6.86 4.36 -7.56
C THR A 237 7.24 5.31 -6.43
N PHE A 238 6.30 6.19 -6.09
CA PHE A 238 6.41 7.14 -4.99
C PHE A 238 5.63 6.62 -3.77
N ALA A 239 6.20 6.80 -2.59
CA ALA A 239 5.43 6.83 -1.35
C ALA A 239 4.90 8.27 -1.19
N VAL A 240 3.59 8.43 -1.33
CA VAL A 240 2.90 9.72 -1.25
C VAL A 240 2.17 9.81 0.09
N ALA A 241 2.52 10.79 0.90
CA ALA A 241 1.84 11.10 2.14
C ALA A 241 0.64 12.01 1.85
N GLU A 242 -0.53 11.64 2.35
CA GLU A 242 -1.76 12.41 2.22
C GLU A 242 -2.40 12.65 3.59
N VAL A 243 -2.83 13.89 3.83
CA VAL A 243 -3.70 14.25 4.95
C VAL A 243 -5.02 14.76 4.40
N ASN A 244 -6.12 14.10 4.78
CA ASN A 244 -7.48 14.39 4.28
C ASN A 244 -7.57 14.39 2.74
N GLY A 245 -6.83 13.51 2.08
CA GLY A 245 -6.81 13.39 0.61
C GLY A 245 -5.97 14.44 -0.11
N VAL A 246 -5.28 15.33 0.62
CA VAL A 246 -4.34 16.31 0.06
C VAL A 246 -2.92 15.81 0.27
N GLU A 247 -2.13 15.76 -0.80
CA GLU A 247 -0.72 15.40 -0.74
C GLU A 247 0.09 16.41 0.09
N THR A 248 0.85 15.91 1.06
CA THR A 248 1.75 16.71 1.91
C THR A 248 3.22 16.49 1.59
N GLY A 249 3.55 15.42 0.85
CA GLY A 249 4.89 15.14 0.37
C GLY A 249 4.98 13.79 -0.33
N ARG A 250 6.04 13.60 -1.11
CA ARG A 250 6.32 12.34 -1.81
C ARG A 250 7.81 12.02 -1.84
N LEU A 251 8.13 10.73 -1.83
CA LEU A 251 9.50 10.22 -1.95
C LEU A 251 9.55 9.06 -2.95
N PRO A 252 10.48 9.05 -3.93
CA PRO A 252 10.66 7.89 -4.80
C PRO A 252 11.20 6.71 -3.98
N VAL A 253 10.54 5.56 -4.08
CA VAL A 253 10.91 4.35 -3.31
C VAL A 253 11.31 3.17 -4.19
N ALA A 254 10.95 3.21 -5.47
CA ALA A 254 11.37 2.23 -6.46
C ALA A 254 11.24 2.82 -7.86
N ASN A 255 12.01 2.29 -8.81
CA ASN A 255 11.85 2.57 -10.22
C ASN A 255 12.05 1.29 -11.04
N VAL A 256 11.34 1.18 -12.15
CA VAL A 256 11.53 0.11 -13.14
C VAL A 256 11.68 0.73 -14.52
N VAL A 257 12.70 0.30 -15.26
CA VAL A 257 12.93 0.77 -16.63
C VAL A 257 11.89 0.14 -17.55
N VAL A 258 11.18 0.98 -18.32
CA VAL A 258 10.17 0.56 -19.29
C VAL A 258 10.76 0.57 -20.69
N THR A 259 11.34 1.71 -21.08
CA THR A 259 12.11 1.84 -22.32
C THR A 259 13.51 2.28 -21.93
N PRO A 260 14.57 1.50 -22.26
CA PRO A 260 15.93 1.90 -21.94
C PRO A 260 16.30 3.18 -22.68
N ALA A 261 17.10 4.03 -22.02
CA ALA A 261 17.69 5.19 -22.66
C ALA A 261 18.87 4.78 -23.54
N HIS A 262 19.09 5.50 -24.65
CA HIS A 262 20.32 5.39 -25.42
C HIS A 262 21.37 6.31 -24.81
N GLU A 263 22.56 5.76 -24.53
CA GLU A 263 23.65 6.47 -23.84
C GLU A 263 24.01 7.79 -24.52
N ALA A 264 24.30 8.80 -23.71
CA ALA A 264 24.91 10.04 -24.14
C ALA A 264 26.43 9.84 -24.27
N VAL A 265 27.07 10.58 -25.18
CA VAL A 265 28.53 10.61 -25.30
C VAL A 265 29.04 11.95 -24.82
N VAL A 266 29.85 11.92 -23.77
CA VAL A 266 30.52 13.10 -23.22
C VAL A 266 32.01 12.98 -23.49
N ARG A 267 32.56 13.90 -24.29
CA ARG A 267 34.00 14.04 -24.44
C ARG A 267 34.57 14.75 -23.22
N VAL A 268 35.62 14.17 -22.66
CA VAL A 268 36.30 14.69 -21.48
C VAL A 268 37.75 14.95 -21.86
N GLY A 269 38.25 16.14 -21.56
CA GLY A 269 39.62 16.48 -21.91
C GLY A 269 40.63 15.66 -21.12
N THR A 270 41.67 15.19 -21.79
CA THR A 270 42.78 14.44 -21.20
C THR A 270 44.14 14.96 -21.63
N LYS A 271 44.20 16.20 -22.14
CA LYS A 271 45.45 16.83 -22.59
C LYS A 271 46.51 16.85 -21.47
N PRO A 272 47.66 16.17 -21.64
CA PRO A 272 48.69 16.10 -20.62
C PRO A 272 49.19 17.48 -20.19
N GLY A 273 49.41 17.70 -18.90
CA GLY A 273 49.91 18.97 -18.35
C GLY A 273 48.84 20.03 -18.12
N THR A 274 47.57 19.71 -18.38
CA THR A 274 46.40 20.57 -18.15
C THR A 274 45.64 20.23 -16.88
N GLU A 275 46.27 19.51 -15.95
CA GLU A 275 45.70 19.23 -14.64
C GLU A 275 45.45 20.55 -13.89
N VAL A 276 44.25 20.71 -13.34
CA VAL A 276 43.87 21.92 -12.58
C VAL A 276 43.86 21.58 -11.09
N PRO A 277 44.73 22.22 -10.27
CA PRO A 277 44.71 22.00 -8.83
C PRO A 277 43.40 22.51 -8.22
N PRO A 278 42.93 21.94 -7.11
CA PRO A 278 41.77 22.46 -6.40
C PRO A 278 42.01 23.90 -5.97
N VAL A 279 41.01 24.76 -6.18
CA VAL A 279 41.09 26.19 -5.82
C VAL A 279 41.12 26.35 -4.30
N ILE A 280 42.16 27.00 -3.80
CA ILE A 280 42.29 27.45 -2.40
C ILE A 280 41.88 28.92 -2.36
N ASP A 281 41.25 29.37 -1.26
CA ASP A 281 40.82 30.76 -1.07
C ASP A 281 39.91 31.30 -2.19
N GLY A 282 39.05 30.43 -2.75
CA GLY A 282 38.21 30.79 -3.91
C GLY A 282 37.36 32.04 -3.71
N SER A 283 36.88 32.29 -2.48
CA SER A 283 36.14 33.52 -2.15
C SER A 283 36.97 34.80 -2.27
N ILE A 284 38.28 34.73 -1.98
CA ILE A 284 39.20 35.86 -2.16
C ILE A 284 39.42 36.11 -3.65
N TRP A 285 39.66 35.05 -4.41
CA TRP A 285 39.82 35.13 -5.87
C TRP A 285 38.55 35.63 -6.58
N ASP A 286 37.36 35.22 -6.14
CA ASP A 286 36.09 35.71 -6.65
C ASP A 286 35.84 37.17 -6.26
N ALA A 287 36.25 37.60 -5.06
CA ALA A 287 36.16 39.00 -4.65
C ALA A 287 37.12 39.90 -5.44
N ILE A 288 38.33 39.43 -5.71
CA ILE A 288 39.27 40.10 -6.60
C ILE A 288 38.66 40.18 -8.00
N ALA A 289 38.14 39.07 -8.55
CA ALA A 289 37.49 39.09 -9.86
C ALA A 289 36.23 39.97 -9.92
N GLY A 290 35.48 40.06 -8.83
CA GLY A 290 34.37 41.00 -8.67
C GLY A 290 34.82 42.46 -8.75
N CYS A 291 35.95 42.79 -8.14
CA CYS A 291 36.52 44.13 -8.13
C CYS A 291 37.23 44.49 -9.45
N GLU A 292 37.97 43.55 -10.04
CA GLU A 292 38.81 43.74 -11.22
C GLU A 292 38.02 43.62 -12.54
N ALA A 293 37.08 42.67 -12.61
CA ALA A 293 36.39 42.28 -13.84
C ALA A 293 34.85 42.28 -13.71
N GLY A 294 34.30 42.77 -12.59
CA GLY A 294 32.86 42.66 -12.31
C GLY A 294 32.37 41.22 -12.18
N GLY A 295 33.28 40.27 -11.90
CA GLY A 295 33.02 38.83 -11.81
C GLY A 295 33.05 38.09 -13.15
N ASN A 296 33.38 38.77 -14.26
CA ASN A 296 33.45 38.14 -15.58
C ASN A 296 34.84 37.53 -15.85
N TRP A 297 34.95 36.21 -15.71
CA TRP A 297 36.20 35.47 -15.94
C TRP A 297 36.65 35.41 -17.40
N ALA A 298 35.76 35.69 -18.36
CA ALA A 298 36.08 35.76 -19.79
C ALA A 298 36.23 37.20 -20.29
N ILE A 299 36.44 38.17 -19.38
CA ILE A 299 36.53 39.58 -19.77
C ILE A 299 37.76 39.84 -20.64
N ASN A 300 37.54 40.59 -21.72
CA ASN A 300 38.59 41.12 -22.57
C ASN A 300 38.09 42.44 -23.17
N THR A 301 38.46 43.55 -22.56
CA THR A 301 38.03 44.90 -22.96
C THR A 301 38.99 45.57 -23.95
N GLY A 302 40.08 44.89 -24.33
CA GLY A 302 41.15 45.47 -25.17
C GLY A 302 42.08 46.43 -24.42
N ASN A 303 42.03 46.45 -23.08
CA ASN A 303 42.87 47.32 -22.23
C ASN A 303 44.27 46.75 -21.94
N GLY A 304 44.63 45.60 -22.54
CA GLY A 304 45.91 44.92 -22.32
C GLY A 304 45.91 43.89 -21.18
N TYR A 305 44.79 43.72 -20.48
CA TYR A 305 44.60 42.74 -19.42
C TYR A 305 43.45 41.79 -19.77
N TYR A 306 43.53 40.56 -19.25
CA TYR A 306 42.66 39.45 -19.65
C TYR A 306 42.13 38.68 -18.43
N GLY A 307 40.86 38.29 -18.51
CA GLY A 307 40.24 37.36 -17.57
C GLY A 307 39.88 37.97 -16.22
N GLY A 308 39.35 37.14 -15.32
CA GLY A 308 38.69 37.58 -14.10
C GLY A 308 39.60 38.35 -13.15
N VAL A 309 40.87 37.96 -13.09
CA VAL A 309 41.89 38.61 -12.24
C VAL A 309 42.81 39.55 -13.03
N GLN A 310 42.39 39.96 -14.23
CA GLN A 310 43.08 40.99 -15.03
C GLN A 310 44.59 40.72 -15.22
N PHE A 311 44.95 39.55 -15.76
CA PHE A 311 46.33 39.24 -16.11
C PHE A 311 46.80 40.05 -17.31
N ASP A 312 48.01 40.61 -17.27
CA ASP A 312 48.71 40.97 -18.51
C ASP A 312 49.30 39.71 -19.19
N GLN A 313 49.55 39.79 -20.50
CA GLN A 313 50.02 38.64 -21.27
C GLN A 313 51.38 38.11 -20.79
N GLY A 314 52.31 38.99 -20.42
CA GLY A 314 53.65 38.57 -19.97
C GLY A 314 53.59 37.79 -18.66
N THR A 315 52.79 38.26 -17.70
CA THR A 315 52.57 37.57 -16.42
C THR A 315 51.86 36.23 -16.59
N TRP A 316 50.87 36.16 -17.50
CA TRP A 316 50.20 34.89 -17.83
C TRP A 316 51.19 33.84 -18.36
N GLU A 317 52.04 34.23 -19.32
CA GLU A 317 53.04 33.34 -19.91
C GLU A 317 54.12 32.94 -18.89
N ALA A 318 54.66 33.90 -18.12
CA ALA A 318 55.74 33.67 -17.17
C ALA A 318 55.36 32.77 -15.97
N ASN A 319 54.07 32.66 -15.68
CA ASN A 319 53.53 31.81 -14.61
C ASN A 319 52.87 30.52 -15.13
N GLY A 320 53.08 30.19 -16.41
CA GLY A 320 52.71 28.90 -16.99
C GLY A 320 51.29 28.79 -17.51
N GLY A 321 50.60 29.91 -17.76
CA GLY A 321 49.23 29.91 -18.24
C GLY A 321 49.02 29.36 -19.66
N LEU A 322 50.06 29.37 -20.50
CA LEU A 322 50.01 28.83 -21.87
C LEU A 322 49.68 27.32 -21.95
N ARG A 323 49.86 26.57 -20.85
CA ARG A 323 49.44 25.17 -20.81
C ARG A 323 47.92 25.02 -20.88
N TYR A 324 47.18 26.01 -20.37
CA TYR A 324 45.72 26.03 -20.36
C TYR A 324 45.17 26.76 -21.58
N ALA A 325 45.57 28.00 -21.81
CA ALA A 325 45.09 28.77 -22.96
C ALA A 325 46.09 29.84 -23.39
N PRO A 326 46.01 30.32 -24.65
CA PRO A 326 46.89 31.39 -25.13
C PRO A 326 46.77 32.70 -24.33
N ARG A 327 45.61 32.97 -23.73
CA ARG A 327 45.33 34.16 -22.92
C ARG A 327 44.44 33.78 -21.73
N ALA A 328 44.50 34.55 -20.65
CA ALA A 328 43.75 34.25 -19.43
C ALA A 328 42.22 34.22 -19.67
N ASP A 329 41.65 35.10 -20.50
CA ASP A 329 40.21 35.17 -20.80
C ASP A 329 39.66 33.93 -21.52
N LEU A 330 40.53 33.11 -22.11
CA LEU A 330 40.17 31.87 -22.81
C LEU A 330 40.27 30.62 -21.91
N ALA A 331 40.90 30.76 -20.75
CA ALA A 331 41.02 29.72 -19.73
C ALA A 331 39.82 29.74 -18.79
N THR A 332 39.50 28.60 -18.19
CA THR A 332 38.46 28.53 -17.16
C THR A 332 38.87 29.33 -15.92
N ARG A 333 37.90 29.65 -15.07
CA ARG A 333 38.15 30.31 -13.79
C ARG A 333 39.21 29.56 -12.97
N GLU A 334 39.07 28.25 -12.86
CA GLU A 334 39.95 27.42 -12.03
C GLU A 334 41.37 27.36 -12.62
N GLU A 335 41.49 27.33 -13.96
CA GLU A 335 42.77 27.44 -14.66
C GLU A 335 43.43 28.80 -14.40
N GLN A 336 42.67 29.89 -14.45
CA GLN A 336 43.16 31.23 -14.14
C GLN A 336 43.64 31.35 -12.68
N ILE A 337 42.87 30.81 -11.73
CA ILE A 337 43.26 30.82 -10.32
C ILE A 337 44.52 29.98 -10.08
N ALA A 338 44.66 28.83 -10.75
CA ALA A 338 45.87 28.01 -10.63
C ALA A 338 47.14 28.79 -11.03
N VAL A 339 47.05 29.65 -12.05
CA VAL A 339 48.15 30.53 -12.46
C VAL A 339 48.31 31.74 -11.53
N ALA A 340 47.19 32.26 -11.00
CA ALA A 340 47.19 33.37 -10.03
C ALA A 340 47.82 32.96 -8.71
N GLU A 341 47.65 31.72 -8.29
CA GLU A 341 48.30 31.13 -7.13
C GLU A 341 49.83 31.08 -7.28
N VAL A 342 50.33 30.68 -8.46
CA VAL A 342 51.77 30.75 -8.76
C VAL A 342 52.30 32.19 -8.70
N THR A 343 51.51 33.13 -9.20
CA THR A 343 51.83 34.57 -9.16
C THR A 343 51.86 35.10 -7.72
N ARG A 344 50.84 34.74 -6.93
CA ARG A 344 50.72 35.07 -5.51
C ARG A 344 51.90 34.55 -4.70
N LEU A 345 52.34 33.32 -4.94
CA LEU A 345 53.48 32.75 -4.23
C LEU A 345 54.80 33.48 -4.52
N ARG A 346 54.92 34.15 -5.68
CA ARG A 346 56.12 34.90 -6.08
C ARG A 346 56.08 36.36 -5.64
N GLN A 347 54.92 37.01 -5.73
CA GLN A 347 54.76 38.47 -5.58
C GLN A 347 53.85 38.87 -4.41
N GLY A 348 53.32 37.90 -3.67
CA GLY A 348 52.21 38.13 -2.75
C GLY A 348 50.95 38.61 -3.47
N TRP A 349 50.04 39.25 -2.74
CA TRP A 349 48.87 39.91 -3.32
C TRP A 349 49.17 41.26 -3.99
N GLY A 350 50.46 41.63 -4.10
CA GLY A 350 50.90 42.90 -4.67
C GLY A 350 50.59 43.06 -6.16
N ALA A 351 50.26 41.98 -6.87
CA ALA A 351 49.77 42.02 -8.25
C ALA A 351 48.34 42.60 -8.36
N TRP A 352 47.57 42.64 -7.27
CA TRP A 352 46.20 43.15 -7.20
C TRP A 352 46.05 44.18 -6.06
N PRO A 353 46.78 45.31 -6.08
CA PRO A 353 46.98 46.15 -4.89
C PRO A 353 45.69 46.76 -4.32
N VAL A 354 44.73 47.13 -5.18
CA VAL A 354 43.45 47.73 -4.76
C VAL A 354 42.43 46.65 -4.44
N CYS A 355 42.31 45.65 -5.31
CA CYS A 355 41.27 44.64 -5.20
C CYS A 355 41.59 43.54 -4.18
N ALA A 356 42.86 43.21 -3.94
CA ALA A 356 43.25 42.31 -2.85
C ALA A 356 42.96 42.91 -1.47
N ALA A 357 43.25 44.21 -1.27
CA ALA A 357 42.92 44.91 -0.04
C ALA A 357 41.39 44.93 0.19
N ARG A 358 40.61 45.17 -0.89
CA ARG A 358 39.14 45.11 -0.85
C ARG A 358 38.62 43.69 -0.58
N ALA A 359 39.31 42.66 -1.07
CA ALA A 359 39.00 41.26 -0.84
C ALA A 359 39.46 40.73 0.53
N GLY A 360 40.16 41.54 1.34
CA GLY A 360 40.68 41.14 2.65
C GLY A 360 41.89 40.20 2.57
N ALA A 361 42.57 40.15 1.43
CA ALA A 361 43.75 39.34 1.22
C ALA A 361 44.97 40.02 1.88
N ARG A 362 45.73 39.27 2.69
CA ARG A 362 46.91 39.76 3.44
C ARG A 362 48.21 39.26 2.85
#